data_AF-A0A1Y0VXM3-F1
#
_entry.id   AF-A0A1Y0VXM3-F1
#
_cell.length_a   1.000
_cell.length_b   1.000
_cell.length_c   1.000
_cell.angle_alpha   90.00
_cell.angle_beta   90.00
_cell.angle_gamma   90.00
#
_symmetry.space_group_name_H-M   'P 1'
#
loop_
_entity.id
_entity.type
_entity.pdbx_description
1 polymer ?
#
loop_
_entity_poly.entity_id
_entity_poly.type
_entity_poly.pdbx_seq_one_letter_code
_entity_poly.pdbx_strand_id
1 'polypeptide(L)'
;MFTEFKIDGDAEEPYVDVKVYERALPLLNKLESWVRYALAEFRDLKSSYAKTMFRLLKQFRTTGYAYFSKEDFFELLDMPKSYWNSPSNVDKFVIKPIKEELTPLFRGLTVRKKYGKGRGKPVIGYSFTWKPEKKDANDFSQGQLQDERQKLFNIQHNGELTEQEKWRAIDKVKGLTLGSTEKQALADKQAEHDKKIRDQARQEALAELRKGFGNHA
;
A
#
# COMPACT_ATOMS: atom_id res chain seq x y z
N MET A 1 -21.48 22.97 -2.72
CA MET A 1 -21.33 22.42 -1.36
C MET A 1 -21.12 23.55 -0.35
N PHE A 2 -20.21 24.48 -0.61
CA PHE A 2 -20.02 25.71 0.16
C PHE A 2 -20.68 26.91 -0.54
N THR A 3 -21.15 27.88 0.24
CA THR A 3 -21.85 29.08 -0.27
C THR A 3 -21.07 30.37 -0.03
N GLU A 4 -20.31 30.46 1.06
CA GLU A 4 -19.54 31.65 1.44
C GLU A 4 -18.22 31.19 2.11
N PHE A 5 -17.18 32.02 2.03
CA PHE A 5 -15.95 31.82 2.80
C PHE A 5 -15.30 33.16 3.18
N LYS A 6 -14.57 33.17 4.31
CA LYS A 6 -13.71 34.27 4.76
C LYS A 6 -12.33 33.71 5.07
N ILE A 7 -11.27 34.37 4.61
CA ILE A 7 -9.88 34.02 4.92
C ILE A 7 -9.28 35.19 5.67
N ASP A 8 -8.61 34.91 6.79
CA ASP A 8 -7.81 35.89 7.51
C ASP A 8 -6.42 35.28 7.75
N GLY A 9 -5.44 35.75 6.96
CA GLY A 9 -4.07 35.25 7.00
C GLY A 9 -3.16 36.04 7.93
N ASP A 10 -3.57 37.24 8.32
CA ASP A 10 -2.77 38.17 9.13
C ASP A 10 -3.14 38.10 10.62
N ALA A 11 -4.19 37.34 10.97
CA ALA A 11 -4.51 37.00 12.34
C ALA A 11 -3.35 36.26 13.04
N GLU A 12 -3.28 36.40 14.37
CA GLU A 12 -2.30 35.68 15.20
C GLU A 12 -2.36 34.15 14.96
N GLU A 13 -3.58 33.63 14.78
CA GLU A 13 -3.82 32.28 14.26
C GLU A 13 -4.60 32.37 12.93
N PRO A 14 -3.93 32.16 11.78
CA PRO A 14 -4.58 32.21 10.47
C PRO A 14 -5.73 31.22 10.34
N TYR A 15 -6.85 31.66 9.76
CA TYR A 15 -8.06 30.85 9.70
C TYR A 15 -8.86 31.01 8.40
N VAL A 16 -9.76 30.06 8.16
CA VAL A 16 -10.74 30.09 7.08
C VAL A 16 -12.11 29.74 7.63
N ASP A 17 -13.05 30.66 7.54
CA ASP A 17 -14.47 30.37 7.77
C ASP A 17 -15.11 29.91 6.46
N VAL A 18 -15.90 28.85 6.51
CA VAL A 18 -16.63 28.34 5.36
C VAL A 18 -18.08 28.08 5.74
N LYS A 19 -19.02 28.64 4.98
CA LYS A 19 -20.44 28.37 5.13
C LYS A 19 -20.86 27.22 4.23
N VAL A 20 -21.38 26.18 4.85
CA VAL A 20 -21.94 25.01 4.15
C VAL A 20 -23.37 25.33 3.71
N TYR A 21 -23.74 24.90 2.51
CA TYR A 21 -25.13 24.96 2.06
C TYR A 21 -26.03 24.16 3.01
N GLU A 22 -27.12 24.75 3.52
CA GLU A 22 -27.94 24.13 4.57
C GLU A 22 -28.45 22.74 4.20
N ARG A 23 -28.89 22.52 2.96
CA ARG A 23 -29.36 21.20 2.51
C ARG A 23 -28.24 20.16 2.39
N ALA A 24 -26.97 20.57 2.46
CA ALA A 24 -25.81 19.68 2.49
C ALA A 24 -25.39 19.31 3.92
N LEU A 25 -25.93 19.94 4.98
CA LEU A 25 -25.63 19.57 6.37
C LEU A 25 -25.84 18.08 6.68
N PRO A 26 -26.88 17.39 6.15
CA PRO A 26 -27.03 15.94 6.37
C PRO A 26 -25.87 15.10 5.80
N LEU A 27 -25.14 15.59 4.80
CA LEU A 27 -23.97 14.91 4.23
C LEU A 27 -22.78 14.93 5.20
N LEU A 28 -22.68 15.95 6.05
CA LEU A 28 -21.58 16.14 6.99
C LEU A 28 -21.88 15.56 8.38
N ASN A 29 -23.16 15.54 8.77
CA ASN A 29 -23.55 15.19 10.15
C ASN A 29 -24.05 13.74 10.31
N LYS A 30 -24.44 13.05 9.23
CA LYS A 30 -24.91 11.65 9.30
C LYS A 30 -23.77 10.64 9.06
N LEU A 31 -22.66 10.81 9.77
CA LEU A 31 -21.42 10.06 9.52
C LEU A 31 -21.56 8.53 9.66
N GLU A 32 -22.58 8.04 10.35
CA GLU A 32 -22.89 6.60 10.41
C GLU A 32 -23.45 6.03 9.10
N SER A 33 -24.06 6.88 8.28
CA SER A 33 -24.64 6.49 6.98
C SER A 33 -23.65 6.60 5.82
N TRP A 34 -22.52 7.28 6.03
CA TRP A 34 -21.53 7.57 5.00
C TRP A 34 -20.25 6.76 5.19
N VAL A 35 -19.48 6.65 4.11
CA VAL A 35 -18.14 6.07 4.17
C VAL A 35 -17.26 6.98 5.01
N ARG A 36 -16.61 6.41 6.02
CA ARG A 36 -15.65 7.10 6.87
C ARG A 36 -14.27 6.45 6.77
N TYR A 37 -13.25 7.29 6.90
CA TYR A 37 -11.84 6.92 6.93
C TYR A 37 -11.02 8.05 7.55
N ALA A 38 -9.84 7.73 8.10
CA ALA A 38 -8.97 8.75 8.66
C ALA A 38 -8.34 9.61 7.55
N LEU A 39 -8.39 10.94 7.73
CA LEU A 39 -7.79 11.88 6.80
C LEU A 39 -6.27 11.68 6.70
N ALA A 40 -5.61 11.33 7.82
CA ALA A 40 -4.18 11.06 7.85
C ALA A 40 -3.80 9.92 6.88
N GLU A 41 -4.53 8.80 6.92
CA GLU A 41 -4.32 7.67 6.00
C GLU A 41 -4.48 8.09 4.54
N PHE A 42 -5.50 8.89 4.24
CA PHE A 42 -5.77 9.35 2.87
C PHE A 42 -4.74 10.36 2.35
N ARG A 43 -4.29 11.28 3.21
CA ARG A 43 -3.33 12.34 2.88
C ARG A 43 -1.96 11.77 2.53
N ASP A 44 -1.56 10.69 3.20
CA ASP A 44 -0.25 10.10 3.03
C ASP A 44 -0.12 9.33 1.69
N LEU A 45 -1.24 8.94 1.07
CA LEU A 45 -1.29 8.38 -0.27
C LEU A 45 -0.75 9.39 -1.30
N LYS A 46 0.10 8.92 -2.22
CA LYS A 46 0.71 9.75 -3.27
C LYS A 46 0.05 9.52 -4.62
N SER A 47 -0.27 8.28 -4.96
CA SER A 47 -0.94 7.95 -6.23
C SER A 47 -2.40 8.41 -6.22
N SER A 48 -2.82 9.11 -7.29
CA SER A 48 -4.23 9.46 -7.52
C SER A 48 -5.11 8.21 -7.62
N TYR A 49 -4.63 7.18 -8.33
CA TYR A 49 -5.32 5.89 -8.43
C TYR A 49 -5.44 5.20 -7.07
N ALA A 50 -4.39 5.22 -6.24
CA ALA A 50 -4.46 4.66 -4.90
C ALA A 50 -5.46 5.42 -4.02
N LYS A 51 -5.48 6.77 -4.08
CA LYS A 51 -6.49 7.59 -3.38
C LYS A 51 -7.91 7.25 -3.78
N THR A 52 -8.17 7.13 -5.08
CA THR A 52 -9.51 6.78 -5.56
C THR A 52 -9.89 5.38 -5.14
N MET A 53 -9.00 4.40 -5.31
CA MET A 53 -9.27 3.04 -4.85
C MET A 53 -9.44 2.94 -3.34
N PHE A 54 -8.67 3.68 -2.54
CA PHE A 54 -8.86 3.71 -1.09
C PHE A 54 -10.29 4.06 -0.72
N ARG A 55 -10.83 5.13 -1.32
CA ARG A 55 -12.23 5.56 -1.11
C ARG A 55 -13.24 4.52 -1.57
N LEU A 56 -12.99 3.88 -2.72
CA LEU A 56 -13.86 2.82 -3.24
C LEU A 56 -13.84 1.58 -2.33
N LEU A 57 -12.67 1.14 -1.86
CA LEU A 57 -12.56 -0.04 -1.01
C LEU A 57 -13.10 0.20 0.41
N LYS A 58 -12.95 1.41 0.97
CA LYS A 58 -13.54 1.75 2.28
C LYS A 58 -15.07 1.65 2.29
N GLN A 59 -15.76 1.79 1.13
CA GLN A 59 -17.21 1.52 1.03
C GLN A 59 -17.56 0.07 1.41
N PHE A 60 -16.63 -0.86 1.18
CA PHE A 60 -16.83 -2.30 1.40
C PHE A 60 -16.02 -2.81 2.59
N ARG A 61 -15.58 -1.93 3.51
CA ARG A 61 -14.62 -2.26 4.58
C ARG A 61 -15.05 -3.45 5.45
N THR A 62 -16.35 -3.60 5.70
CA THR A 62 -16.95 -4.68 6.51
C THR A 62 -17.24 -5.95 5.72
N THR A 63 -17.24 -5.89 4.38
CA THR A 63 -17.43 -7.05 3.50
C THR A 63 -16.09 -7.67 3.10
N GLY A 64 -15.04 -6.85 2.94
CA GLY A 64 -13.71 -7.33 2.54
C GLY A 64 -13.60 -7.76 1.08
N TYR A 65 -14.56 -7.37 0.24
CA TYR A 65 -14.64 -7.75 -1.17
C TYR A 65 -15.24 -6.61 -1.99
N ALA A 66 -14.61 -6.29 -3.11
CA ALA A 66 -15.16 -5.41 -4.13
C ALA A 66 -14.84 -5.96 -5.53
N TYR A 67 -15.82 -5.88 -6.44
CA TYR A 67 -15.65 -6.23 -7.84
C TYR A 67 -16.05 -5.05 -8.70
N PHE A 68 -15.25 -4.77 -9.72
CA PHE A 68 -15.52 -3.76 -10.73
C PHE A 68 -15.40 -4.42 -12.10
N SER A 69 -16.37 -4.16 -12.99
CA SER A 69 -16.19 -4.47 -14.41
C SER A 69 -14.97 -3.70 -14.93
N LYS A 70 -14.41 -4.12 -16.08
CA LYS A 70 -13.27 -3.42 -16.66
C LYS A 70 -13.63 -1.96 -16.95
N GLU A 71 -14.81 -1.74 -17.49
CA GLU A 71 -15.36 -0.44 -17.87
C GLU A 71 -15.54 0.44 -16.63
N ASP A 72 -16.24 -0.06 -15.60
CA ASP A 72 -16.46 0.69 -14.35
C ASP A 72 -15.13 1.00 -13.66
N PHE A 73 -14.20 0.04 -13.63
CA PHE A 73 -12.89 0.24 -13.00
C PHE A 73 -12.12 1.38 -13.68
N PHE A 74 -12.19 1.45 -15.01
CA PHE A 74 -11.48 2.47 -15.78
C PHE A 74 -12.15 3.84 -15.67
N GLU A 75 -13.48 3.88 -15.67
CA GLU A 75 -14.25 5.11 -15.49
C GLU A 75 -14.07 5.68 -14.08
N LEU A 76 -14.25 4.86 -13.04
CA LEU A 76 -14.13 5.30 -11.65
C LEU A 76 -12.73 5.82 -11.32
N LEU A 77 -11.70 5.28 -11.97
CA LEU A 77 -10.31 5.72 -11.82
C LEU A 77 -9.91 6.87 -12.73
N ASP A 78 -10.82 7.34 -13.59
CA ASP A 78 -10.56 8.36 -14.60
C ASP A 78 -9.32 8.02 -15.45
N MET A 79 -9.26 6.77 -15.90
CA MET A 79 -8.11 6.27 -16.65
C MET A 79 -8.11 6.78 -18.09
N PRO A 80 -6.97 7.32 -18.59
CA PRO A 80 -6.85 7.73 -19.98
C PRO A 80 -7.16 6.59 -20.94
N LYS A 81 -7.99 6.84 -21.96
CA LYS A 81 -8.37 5.82 -22.98
C LYS A 81 -7.17 5.15 -23.65
N SER A 82 -6.03 5.86 -23.76
CA SER A 82 -4.77 5.30 -24.27
C SER A 82 -4.24 4.11 -23.46
N TYR A 83 -4.60 3.98 -22.18
CA TYR A 83 -4.18 2.87 -21.32
C TYR A 83 -5.09 1.64 -21.47
N TRP A 84 -6.31 1.80 -21.99
CA TRP A 84 -7.35 0.76 -21.97
C TRP A 84 -7.00 -0.48 -22.80
N ASN A 85 -6.16 -0.30 -23.81
CA ASN A 85 -5.75 -1.35 -24.75
C ASN A 85 -4.42 -2.01 -24.37
N SER A 86 -3.72 -1.52 -23.34
CA SER A 86 -2.45 -2.08 -22.88
C SER A 86 -2.56 -2.58 -21.44
N PRO A 87 -2.79 -3.90 -21.24
CA PRO A 87 -2.83 -4.49 -19.90
C PRO A 87 -1.55 -4.22 -19.07
N SER A 88 -0.40 -4.11 -19.73
CA SER A 88 0.88 -3.80 -19.09
C SER A 88 0.90 -2.39 -18.49
N ASN A 89 0.30 -1.41 -19.18
CA ASN A 89 0.18 -0.04 -18.65
C ASN A 89 -0.72 -0.02 -17.41
N VAL A 90 -1.85 -0.73 -17.45
CA VAL A 90 -2.75 -0.85 -16.30
C VAL A 90 -2.01 -1.45 -15.10
N ASP A 91 -1.26 -2.53 -15.31
CA ASP A 91 -0.50 -3.16 -14.23
C ASP A 91 0.56 -2.23 -13.65
N LYS A 92 1.34 -1.57 -14.50
CA LYS A 92 2.46 -0.74 -14.10
C LYS A 92 2.04 0.57 -13.43
N PHE A 93 1.05 1.26 -13.99
CA PHE A 93 0.70 2.63 -13.58
C PHE A 93 -0.51 2.71 -12.66
N VAL A 94 -1.33 1.66 -12.61
CA VAL A 94 -2.58 1.65 -11.82
C VAL A 94 -2.47 0.61 -10.72
N ILE A 95 -2.38 -0.67 -11.07
CA ILE A 95 -2.43 -1.77 -10.10
C ILE A 95 -1.21 -1.75 -9.15
N LYS A 96 0.00 -1.55 -9.68
CA LYS A 96 1.21 -1.54 -8.85
C LYS A 96 1.19 -0.44 -7.78
N PRO A 97 0.91 0.84 -8.10
CA PRO A 97 0.74 1.88 -7.07
C PRO A 97 -0.37 1.57 -6.06
N ILE A 98 -1.51 1.02 -6.51
CA ILE A 98 -2.60 0.58 -5.63
C ILE A 98 -2.10 -0.49 -4.64
N LYS A 99 -1.40 -1.53 -5.13
CA LYS A 99 -0.85 -2.58 -4.27
C LYS A 99 0.15 -2.02 -3.25
N GLU A 100 1.11 -1.21 -3.71
CA GLU A 100 2.16 -0.63 -2.86
C GLU A 100 1.59 0.28 -1.77
N GLU A 101 0.58 1.10 -2.06
CA GLU A 101 0.07 2.10 -1.12
C GLU A 101 -1.13 1.62 -0.28
N LEU A 102 -1.93 0.68 -0.77
CA LEU A 102 -3.13 0.22 -0.05
C LEU A 102 -2.89 -1.03 0.79
N THR A 103 -1.89 -1.86 0.49
CA THR A 103 -1.54 -3.01 1.34
C THR A 103 -1.26 -2.63 2.81
N PRO A 104 -0.57 -1.52 3.11
CA PRO A 104 -0.39 -1.08 4.50
C PRO A 104 -1.71 -0.83 5.24
N LEU A 105 -2.75 -0.42 4.52
CA LEU A 105 -4.04 0.03 5.08
C LEU A 105 -5.10 -1.09 5.08
N PHE A 106 -5.05 -1.99 4.10
CA PHE A 106 -5.99 -3.11 3.96
C PHE A 106 -5.27 -4.43 4.20
N ARG A 107 -5.48 -5.02 5.39
CA ARG A 107 -4.79 -6.25 5.79
C ARG A 107 -5.12 -7.40 4.83
N GLY A 108 -4.08 -7.97 4.21
CA GLY A 108 -4.22 -9.08 3.27
C GLY A 108 -4.83 -8.67 1.92
N LEU A 109 -4.64 -7.41 1.51
CA LEU A 109 -5.13 -6.92 0.23
C LEU A 109 -4.64 -7.79 -0.93
N THR A 110 -5.58 -8.24 -1.75
CA THR A 110 -5.36 -9.09 -2.91
C THR A 110 -6.05 -8.46 -4.10
N VAL A 111 -5.36 -8.42 -5.24
CA VAL A 111 -5.91 -7.92 -6.51
C VAL A 111 -5.88 -9.04 -7.53
N ARG A 112 -7.01 -9.29 -8.19
CA ARG A 112 -7.13 -10.33 -9.23
C ARG A 112 -7.84 -9.77 -10.46
N LYS A 113 -7.29 -10.08 -11.63
CA LYS A 113 -8.00 -9.92 -12.90
C LYS A 113 -9.01 -11.04 -13.06
N LYS A 114 -10.22 -10.68 -13.49
CA LYS A 114 -11.23 -11.63 -13.95
C LYS A 114 -11.17 -11.70 -15.47
N TYR A 115 -11.15 -12.91 -15.99
CA TYR A 115 -11.00 -13.19 -17.41
C TYR A 115 -12.29 -13.76 -17.99
N GLY A 116 -12.68 -13.27 -19.16
CA GLY A 116 -13.81 -13.78 -19.93
C GLY A 116 -13.47 -15.07 -20.67
N LYS A 117 -14.51 -15.72 -21.20
CA LYS A 117 -14.40 -16.98 -21.96
C LYS A 117 -14.02 -16.80 -23.45
N GLY A 118 -13.86 -15.55 -23.91
CA GLY A 118 -13.54 -15.24 -25.31
C GLY A 118 -12.11 -15.57 -25.72
N ARG A 119 -11.84 -15.51 -27.04
CA ARG A 119 -10.50 -15.73 -27.61
C ARG A 119 -9.49 -14.77 -26.97
N GLY A 120 -8.34 -15.32 -26.55
CA GLY A 120 -7.27 -14.55 -25.89
C GLY A 120 -7.49 -14.25 -24.41
N LYS A 121 -8.53 -14.83 -23.77
CA LYS A 121 -8.88 -14.60 -22.35
C LYS A 121 -8.87 -13.11 -22.01
N PRO A 122 -9.79 -12.31 -22.57
CA PRO A 122 -9.82 -10.88 -22.30
C PRO A 122 -10.07 -10.62 -20.81
N VAL A 123 -9.43 -9.60 -20.25
CA VAL A 123 -9.75 -9.10 -18.90
C VAL A 123 -11.11 -8.42 -18.96
N ILE A 124 -12.05 -8.85 -18.11
CA ILE A 124 -13.42 -8.33 -18.05
C ILE A 124 -13.71 -7.59 -16.74
N GLY A 125 -12.79 -7.62 -15.78
CA GLY A 125 -12.95 -6.94 -14.51
C GLY A 125 -11.82 -7.20 -13.53
N TYR A 126 -11.91 -6.54 -12.39
CA TYR A 126 -10.93 -6.59 -11.31
C TYR A 126 -11.66 -6.85 -10.00
N SER A 127 -11.19 -7.84 -9.23
CA SER A 127 -11.66 -8.08 -7.87
C SER A 127 -10.57 -7.75 -6.86
N PHE A 128 -10.99 -7.07 -5.80
CA PHE A 128 -10.19 -6.72 -4.64
C PHE A 128 -10.73 -7.46 -3.44
N THR A 129 -9.85 -8.12 -2.68
CA THR A 129 -10.23 -8.80 -1.43
C THR A 129 -9.26 -8.44 -0.31
N TRP A 130 -9.75 -8.37 0.92
CA TRP A 130 -8.94 -8.09 2.11
C TRP A 130 -9.66 -8.65 3.35
N LYS A 131 -8.98 -8.64 4.50
CA LYS A 131 -9.61 -9.02 5.77
C LYS A 131 -10.65 -7.96 6.17
N PRO A 132 -11.94 -8.32 6.31
CA PRO A 132 -12.96 -7.35 6.67
C PRO A 132 -12.71 -6.72 8.04
N GLU A 133 -13.05 -5.45 8.17
CA GLU A 133 -13.07 -4.73 9.43
C GLU A 133 -14.31 -5.10 10.24
N LYS A 134 -14.22 -5.02 11.57
CA LYS A 134 -15.42 -5.11 12.42
C LYS A 134 -16.33 -3.90 12.18
N LYS A 135 -17.65 -4.07 12.32
CA LYS A 135 -18.63 -3.00 12.05
C LYS A 135 -18.38 -1.75 12.91
N ASP A 136 -18.01 -1.97 14.17
CA ASP A 136 -17.68 -0.99 15.20
C ASP A 136 -16.23 -0.48 15.14
N ALA A 137 -15.37 -1.03 14.26
CA ALA A 137 -14.00 -0.56 14.11
C ALA A 137 -13.96 0.92 13.74
N ASN A 138 -13.02 1.65 14.32
CA ASN A 138 -12.73 3.05 14.00
C ASN A 138 -11.34 3.19 13.39
N ASP A 139 -11.10 4.31 12.71
CA ASP A 139 -9.85 4.62 12.04
C ASP A 139 -8.98 5.58 12.88
N PHE A 140 -9.21 5.67 14.20
CA PHE A 140 -8.43 6.56 15.04
C PHE A 140 -7.01 6.03 15.23
N SER A 141 -6.03 6.93 15.06
CA SER A 141 -4.63 6.63 15.29
C SER A 141 -4.42 6.05 16.69
N GLN A 142 -3.63 4.99 16.79
CA GLN A 142 -3.18 4.42 18.06
C GLN A 142 -1.79 4.96 18.46
N GLY A 143 -1.35 6.03 17.81
CA GLY A 143 -0.01 6.59 17.92
C GLY A 143 0.88 6.17 16.75
N GLN A 144 1.78 7.07 16.36
CA GLN A 144 2.61 6.93 15.14
C GLN A 144 3.35 5.59 15.08
N LEU A 145 3.96 5.16 16.20
CA LEU A 145 4.71 3.91 16.27
C LEU A 145 3.83 2.67 16.07
N GLN A 146 2.63 2.67 16.66
CA GLN A 146 1.71 1.52 16.54
C GLN A 146 1.11 1.46 15.13
N ASP A 147 0.73 2.61 14.58
CA ASP A 147 0.21 2.72 13.22
C ASP A 147 1.27 2.28 12.19
N GLU A 148 2.52 2.73 12.33
CA GLU A 148 3.64 2.29 11.46
C GLU A 148 3.87 0.79 11.59
N ARG A 149 3.94 0.25 12.81
CA ARG A 149 4.13 -1.19 13.04
C ARG A 149 3.04 -2.01 12.36
N GLN A 150 1.77 -1.58 12.45
CA GLN A 150 0.65 -2.27 11.80
C GLN A 150 0.75 -2.22 10.27
N LYS A 151 1.12 -1.06 9.71
CA LYS A 151 1.37 -0.88 8.27
C LYS A 151 2.48 -1.80 7.78
N LEU A 152 3.63 -1.83 8.47
CA LEU A 152 4.77 -2.69 8.13
C LEU A 152 4.42 -4.18 8.25
N PHE A 153 3.68 -4.56 9.30
CA PHE A 153 3.18 -5.92 9.45
C PHE A 153 2.29 -6.34 8.27
N ASN A 154 1.37 -5.46 7.85
CA ASN A 154 0.50 -5.74 6.71
C ASN A 154 1.30 -5.95 5.41
N ILE A 155 2.36 -5.17 5.18
CA ILE A 155 3.24 -5.32 4.02
C ILE A 155 4.00 -6.65 4.06
N GLN A 156 4.69 -6.93 5.17
CA GLN A 156 5.59 -8.08 5.31
C GLN A 156 4.85 -9.41 5.18
N HIS A 157 3.65 -9.48 5.74
CA HIS A 157 2.82 -10.69 5.76
C HIS A 157 1.84 -10.78 4.59
N ASN A 158 1.92 -9.91 3.58
CA ASN A 158 1.12 -10.04 2.37
C ASN A 158 1.87 -10.86 1.31
N GLY A 159 1.36 -12.08 1.03
CA GLY A 159 1.91 -12.98 0.01
C GLY A 159 1.66 -12.52 -1.44
N GLU A 160 0.82 -11.50 -1.64
CA GLU A 160 0.49 -10.96 -2.96
C GLU A 160 1.51 -9.94 -3.50
N LEU A 161 2.41 -9.48 -2.63
CA LEU A 161 3.45 -8.54 -2.99
C LEU A 161 4.74 -9.31 -3.26
N THR A 162 5.37 -8.97 -4.38
CA THR A 162 6.78 -9.34 -4.61
C THR A 162 7.68 -8.64 -3.59
N GLU A 163 8.89 -9.15 -3.36
CA GLU A 163 9.85 -8.51 -2.45
C GLU A 163 10.13 -7.05 -2.83
N GLN A 164 10.25 -6.76 -4.13
CA GLN A 164 10.41 -5.40 -4.61
C GLN A 164 9.20 -4.51 -4.30
N GLU A 165 7.99 -5.01 -4.46
CA GLU A 165 6.77 -4.27 -4.08
C GLU A 165 6.70 -4.05 -2.56
N LYS A 166 7.14 -5.02 -1.75
CA LYS A 166 7.23 -4.85 -0.29
C LYS A 166 8.23 -3.76 0.08
N TRP A 167 9.43 -3.77 -0.47
CA TRP A 167 10.44 -2.74 -0.20
C TRP A 167 9.95 -1.34 -0.59
N ARG A 168 9.32 -1.21 -1.76
CA ARG A 168 8.74 0.07 -2.20
C ARG A 168 7.58 0.51 -1.31
N ALA A 169 6.74 -0.40 -0.84
CA ALA A 169 5.68 -0.08 0.11
C ALA A 169 6.27 0.38 1.46
N ILE A 170 7.34 -0.26 1.95
CA ILE A 170 8.06 0.15 3.17
C ILE A 170 8.66 1.54 3.00
N ASP A 171 9.32 1.82 1.86
CA ASP A 171 9.87 3.15 1.57
C ASP A 171 8.78 4.23 1.65
N LYS A 172 7.61 3.98 1.05
CA LYS A 172 6.48 4.91 1.09
C LYS A 172 5.95 5.13 2.50
N VAL A 173 5.80 4.07 3.30
CA VAL A 173 5.32 4.16 4.70
C VAL A 173 6.30 4.97 5.55
N LYS A 174 7.61 4.79 5.34
CA LYS A 174 8.66 5.46 6.11
C LYS A 174 9.08 6.83 5.54
N GLY A 175 8.48 7.27 4.43
CA GLY A 175 8.87 8.51 3.75
C GLY A 175 10.30 8.49 3.17
N LEU A 176 10.83 7.31 2.86
CA LEU A 176 12.18 7.14 2.30
C LEU A 176 12.19 7.31 0.78
N THR A 177 13.38 7.55 0.23
CA THR A 177 13.60 7.48 -1.21
C THR A 177 13.31 6.07 -1.72
N LEU A 178 12.53 5.97 -2.81
CA LEU A 178 12.17 4.69 -3.41
C LEU A 178 13.41 3.91 -3.85
N GLY A 179 13.50 2.64 -3.44
CA GLY A 179 14.63 1.74 -3.70
C GLY A 179 15.68 1.73 -2.58
N SER A 180 15.54 2.58 -1.56
CA SER A 180 16.48 2.60 -0.43
C SER A 180 16.42 1.31 0.40
N THR A 181 15.21 0.82 0.70
CA THR A 181 15.02 -0.46 1.41
C THR A 181 15.57 -1.64 0.59
N GLU A 182 15.39 -1.64 -0.73
CA GLU A 182 15.93 -2.67 -1.63
C GLU A 182 17.46 -2.69 -1.58
N LYS A 183 18.10 -1.52 -1.71
CA LYS A 183 19.56 -1.37 -1.65
C LYS A 183 20.11 -1.87 -0.31
N GLN A 184 19.47 -1.51 0.80
CA GLN A 184 19.88 -1.96 2.13
C GLN A 184 19.75 -3.50 2.25
N ALA A 185 18.61 -4.06 1.86
CA ALA A 185 18.37 -5.49 1.94
C ALA A 185 19.37 -6.31 1.10
N LEU A 186 19.77 -5.80 -0.07
CA LEU A 186 20.80 -6.44 -0.91
C LEU A 186 22.20 -6.33 -0.28
N ALA A 187 22.54 -5.19 0.30
CA ALA A 187 23.80 -5.01 1.02
C ALA A 187 23.90 -5.95 2.24
N ASP A 188 22.81 -6.09 3.00
CA ASP A 188 22.76 -6.98 4.15
C ASP A 188 22.92 -8.46 3.73
N LYS A 189 22.24 -8.87 2.65
CA LYS A 189 22.39 -10.21 2.07
C LYS A 189 23.82 -10.49 1.60
N GLN A 190 24.46 -9.51 0.96
CA GLN A 190 25.86 -9.63 0.53
C GLN A 190 26.79 -9.75 1.74
N ALA A 191 26.61 -8.90 2.76
CA ALA A 191 27.42 -8.95 3.97
C ALA A 191 27.25 -10.29 4.73
N GLU A 192 26.04 -10.84 4.77
CA GLU A 192 25.78 -12.16 5.37
C GLU A 192 26.47 -13.28 4.58
N HIS A 193 26.40 -13.24 3.25
CA HIS A 193 27.07 -14.19 2.37
C HIS A 193 28.60 -14.14 2.54
N ASP A 194 29.19 -12.93 2.55
CA ASP A 194 30.64 -12.74 2.74
C ASP A 194 31.10 -13.18 4.13
N LYS A 195 30.26 -13.00 5.15
CA LYS A 195 30.50 -13.54 6.49
C LYS A 195 30.53 -15.07 6.47
N LYS A 196 29.58 -15.73 5.81
CA LYS A 196 29.56 -17.20 5.69
C LYS A 196 30.81 -17.74 4.99
N ILE A 197 31.26 -17.09 3.91
CA ILE A 197 32.50 -17.47 3.22
C ILE A 197 33.71 -17.36 4.16
N ARG A 198 33.85 -16.23 4.89
CA ARG A 198 34.96 -16.04 5.82
C ARG A 198 34.94 -17.06 6.96
N ASP A 199 33.77 -17.36 7.50
CA ASP A 199 33.61 -18.35 8.56
C ASP A 199 33.96 -19.76 8.06
N GLN A 200 33.56 -20.12 6.84
CA GLN A 200 33.94 -21.38 6.21
C GLN A 200 35.45 -21.47 5.97
N ALA A 201 36.07 -20.45 5.37
CA ALA A 201 37.52 -20.40 5.14
C ALA A 201 38.30 -20.51 6.46
N ARG A 202 37.81 -19.87 7.54
CA ARG A 202 38.40 -19.99 8.88
C ARG A 202 38.30 -21.43 9.41
N GLN A 203 37.17 -22.11 9.22
CA GLN A 203 37.00 -23.50 9.64
C GLN A 203 37.90 -24.46 8.86
N GLU A 204 38.03 -24.27 7.55
CA GLU A 204 38.91 -25.06 6.69
C GLU A 204 40.37 -24.90 7.10
N ALA A 205 40.85 -23.67 7.31
CA ALA A 205 42.20 -23.40 7.79
C ALA A 205 42.49 -24.03 9.16
N LEU A 206 41.53 -23.99 10.09
CA LEU A 206 41.66 -24.65 11.40
C LEU A 206 41.71 -26.17 11.28
N ALA A 207 40.97 -26.76 10.33
CA ALA A 207 40.99 -28.20 10.08
C ALA A 207 42.32 -28.66 9.48
N GLU A 208 42.91 -27.88 8.56
CA GLU A 208 44.23 -28.16 8.00
C GLU A 208 45.34 -28.10 9.05
N LEU A 209 45.33 -27.07 9.90
CA LEU A 209 46.26 -26.96 11.02
C LEU A 209 46.19 -28.20 11.93
N ARG A 210 44.99 -28.66 12.28
CA ARG A 210 44.79 -29.87 13.09
C ARG A 210 45.36 -31.14 12.43
N LYS A 211 45.24 -31.28 11.12
CA LYS A 211 45.84 -32.42 10.38
C LYS A 211 47.37 -32.35 10.39
N GLY A 212 47.95 -31.15 10.28
CA GLY A 212 49.41 -30.95 10.33
C GLY A 212 50.03 -31.33 11.68
N PHE A 213 49.36 -31.05 12.79
CA PHE A 213 49.86 -31.40 14.13
C PHE A 213 49.64 -32.89 14.51
N GLY A 214 48.74 -33.60 13.84
CA GLY A 214 48.47 -35.02 14.11
C GLY A 214 49.49 -36.00 13.50
N ASN A 215 50.33 -35.56 12.56
CA ASN A 215 51.33 -36.39 11.88
C ASN A 215 52.73 -36.37 12.54
N HIS A 216 52.85 -35.76 13.73
CA HIS A 216 54.11 -35.65 14.48
C HIS A 216 54.05 -36.31 15.88
N ALA A 217 53.11 -37.23 16.10
CA ALA A 217 53.02 -38.05 17.31
C ALA A 217 53.31 -39.52 17.00
#